data_AF-A0A9X4FQ32-F1
#
_entry.id   AF-A0A9X4FQ32-F1
#
_cell.length_a   1.000
_cell.length_b   1.000
_cell.length_c   1.000
_cell.angle_alpha   90.00
_cell.angle_beta   90.00
_cell.angle_gamma   90.00
#
_symmetry.space_group_name_H-M   'P 1'
#
loop_
_entity.id
_entity.type
_entity.pdbx_description
1 polymer ?
#
loop_
_entity_poly.entity_id
_entity_poly.type
_entity_poly.pdbx_seq_one_letter_code
_entity_poly.pdbx_strand_id
1 'polypeptide(L)' 'YQLTQTPVANMTLFIHDAELSIPQGTPASYLAELIGALS' A
#
# COMPACT_ATOMS: atom_id res chain seq x y z
N TYR A 1 -1.38 21.33 17.18
CA TYR A 1 -1.73 19.91 16.95
C TYR A 1 -0.52 19.21 16.37
N GLN A 2 0.20 18.43 17.18
CA GLN A 2 1.20 17.51 16.65
C GLN A 2 0.47 16.21 16.34
N LEU A 3 0.24 15.92 15.06
CA LEU A 3 -0.12 14.59 14.63
C LEU A 3 1.09 13.71 14.92
N THR A 4 1.05 12.98 16.03
CA THR A 4 1.95 11.84 16.24
C THR A 4 1.58 10.81 15.19
N GLN A 5 2.13 10.95 13.99
CA GLN A 5 2.06 9.95 12.95
C GLN A 5 2.87 8.76 13.48
N THR A 6 2.19 7.81 14.10
CA THR A 6 2.78 6.50 14.40
C THR A 6 3.42 6.01 13.10
N PRO A 7 4.71 5.67 13.08
CA PRO A 7 5.35 5.17 11.88
C PRO A 7 4.61 3.89 11.48
N VAL A 8 3.72 4.03 10.50
CA VAL A 8 3.00 2.91 9.92
C VAL A 8 4.04 2.21 9.07
N ALA A 9 4.34 0.95 9.39
CA ALA A 9 5.22 0.17 8.54
C ALA A 9 4.62 0.14 7.12
N ASN A 10 5.45 0.15 6.09
CA ASN A 10 5.00 0.03 4.71
C ASN A 10 5.37 -1.35 4.17
N MET A 11 4.60 -1.83 3.20
CA MET A 11 4.88 -3.01 2.40
C MET A 11 5.13 -2.57 0.96
N THR A 12 6.08 -3.18 0.27
CA THR A 12 6.33 -2.88 -1.15
C THR A 12 5.57 -3.89 -2.00
N LEU A 13 4.76 -3.40 -2.92
CA LEU A 13 4.10 -4.18 -3.96
C LEU A 13 4.83 -3.96 -5.28
N PHE A 14 5.33 -5.03 -5.88
CA PHE A 14 6.00 -5.02 -7.17
C PHE A 14 4.97 -5.36 -8.26
N ILE A 15 4.76 -4.46 -9.22
CA ILE A 15 3.84 -4.64 -10.34
C ILE A 15 4.55 -4.24 -11.62
N HIS A 16 4.77 -5.21 -12.51
CA HIS A 16 5.57 -5.01 -13.72
C HIS A 16 6.94 -4.37 -13.37
N ASP A 17 7.28 -3.25 -13.99
CA ASP A 17 8.50 -2.48 -13.77
C ASP A 17 8.32 -1.35 -12.71
N ALA A 18 7.23 -1.38 -11.94
CA ALA A 18 6.92 -0.38 -10.91
C ALA A 18 6.90 -0.96 -9.50
N GLU A 19 7.39 -0.16 -8.55
CA GLU A 19 7.34 -0.44 -7.12
C GLU A 19 6.37 0.53 -6.44
N LEU A 20 5.47 0.00 -5.62
CA LEU A 20 4.50 0.79 -4.88
C LEU A 20 4.66 0.58 -3.38
N SER A 21 4.81 1.68 -2.63
CA SER A 21 4.85 1.64 -1.17
C SER A 21 3.43 1.72 -0.61
N ILE A 22 3.00 0.67 0.09
CA ILE A 22 1.66 0.48 0.64
C ILE A 22 1.72 0.58 2.17
N PRO A 23 0.98 1.49 2.81
CA PRO A 23 0.89 1.55 4.26
C PRO A 23 0.28 0.28 4.87
N GLN A 24 0.83 -0.22 5.99
CA GLN A 24 0.22 -1.28 6.78
C GLN A 24 -1.14 -0.81 7.31
N GLY A 25 -2.16 -1.66 7.17
CA GLY A 25 -3.55 -1.28 7.40
C GLY A 25 -4.32 -0.88 6.14
N THR A 26 -3.67 -0.87 4.97
CA THR A 26 -4.39 -0.84 3.69
C THR A 26 -5.32 -2.06 3.60
N PRO A 27 -6.63 -1.89 3.36
CA PRO A 27 -7.58 -2.99 3.30
C PRO A 27 -7.22 -4.00 2.21
N ALA A 28 -7.37 -5.30 2.51
CA ALA A 28 -7.07 -6.37 1.56
C ALA A 28 -7.94 -6.31 0.30
N SER A 29 -9.18 -5.83 0.40
CA SER A 29 -10.07 -5.63 -0.75
C SER A 29 -9.48 -4.63 -1.73
N TYR A 30 -8.99 -3.50 -1.23
CA TYR A 30 -8.36 -2.47 -2.06
C TYR A 30 -7.09 -2.99 -2.73
N LEU A 31 -6.31 -3.82 -2.03
CA LEU A 31 -5.14 -4.46 -2.64
C LEU A 31 -5.53 -5.42 -3.77
N ALA A 32 -6.59 -6.21 -3.59
CA ALA A 32 -7.08 -7.11 -4.65
C ALA A 32 -7.60 -6.33 -5.87
N GLU A 33 -8.33 -5.24 -5.64
CA GLU A 33 -8.79 -4.33 -6.70
C GLU A 33 -7.61 -3.70 -7.44
N LEU A 34 -6.60 -3.21 -6.70
CA LEU A 34 -5.41 -2.60 -7.27
C LEU A 34 -4.61 -3.58 -8.13
N ILE A 35 -4.44 -4.82 -7.65
CA ILE A 35 -3.75 -5.87 -8.42
C ILE A 35 -4.54 -6.20 -9.69
N GLY A 36 -5.86 -6.36 -9.62
CA GLY A 36 -6.68 -6.66 -10.79
C GLY A 36 -6.81 -5.51 -11.79
N ALA A 37 -6.72 -4.26 -11.34
CA ALA A 37 -6.74 -3.09 -12.21
C ALA A 37 -5.41 -2.88 -12.96
N LEU A 38 -4.31 -3.38 -12.42
CA LEU A 38 -2.95 -3.20 -12.93
C LEU A 38 -2.35 -4.45 -13.58
N SER A 39 -3.12 -5.54 -13.65
CA SER A 39 -2.75 -6.82 -14.30
C SER A 39 -2.99 -6.83 -15.80
#